data_AF-A0A158L0U4-F1
#
_entry.id   AF-A0A158L0U4-F1
#
_cell.length_a   1.000
_cell.length_b   1.000
_cell.length_c   1.000
_cell.angle_alpha   90.00
_cell.angle_beta   90.00
_cell.angle_gamma   90.00
#
_symmetry.space_group_name_H-M   'P 1'
#
loop_
_entity.id
_entity.type
_entity.pdbx_description
1 polymer ?
#
loop_
_entity_poly.entity_id
_entity_poly.type
_entity_poly.pdbx_seq_one_letter_code
_entity_poly.pdbx_strand_id
1 'polypeptide(L)'
;MQKLSKNCRQLDDRWVVLINEINRYEPGEYPLPLCTDVLRFIRETERVVIPDPFEQDLIYTARTLAETGDPKVAMFKVHEVINGRLGGR
;
A
#
# COMPACT_ATOMS: atom_id res chain seq x y z
N MET A 1 -1.39 17.20 13.87
CA MET A 1 -0.21 16.66 13.14
C MET A 1 0.35 15.35 13.74
N GLN A 2 0.58 15.22 15.06
CA GLN A 2 1.19 14.00 15.65
C GLN A 2 0.41 12.67 15.44
N LYS A 3 -0.93 12.71 15.33
CA LYS A 3 -1.74 11.50 15.14
C LYS A 3 -1.63 10.91 13.73
N LEU A 4 -1.56 11.77 12.70
CA LEU A 4 -1.40 11.35 11.31
C LEU A 4 -0.04 10.70 11.08
N SER A 5 1.03 11.30 11.62
CA SER A 5 2.38 10.72 11.50
C SER A 5 2.51 9.39 12.24
N LYS A 6 1.86 9.23 13.41
CA LYS A 6 1.80 7.95 14.11
C LYS A 6 1.07 6.88 13.28
N ASN A 7 -0.08 7.22 12.71
CA ASN A 7 -0.86 6.28 11.90
C ASN A 7 -0.12 5.92 10.60
N CYS A 8 0.55 6.86 9.94
CA CYS A 8 1.37 6.58 8.75
C CYS A 8 2.56 5.68 9.07
N ARG A 9 3.15 5.82 10.26
CA ARG A 9 4.24 4.94 10.71
C ARG A 9 3.76 3.49 10.93
N GLN A 10 2.55 3.33 11.46
CA GLN A 10 1.90 2.01 11.58
C GLN A 10 1.56 1.41 10.21
N LEU A 11 1.18 2.24 9.22
CA LEU A 11 0.99 1.78 7.85
C LEU A 11 2.31 1.34 7.22
N ASP A 12 3.40 2.05 7.45
CA ASP A 12 4.75 1.69 6.98
C ASP A 12 5.23 0.37 7.59
N ASP A 13 5.06 0.16 8.90
CA ASP A 13 5.38 -1.12 9.56
C ASP A 13 4.61 -2.29 8.93
N ARG A 14 3.31 -2.09 8.65
CA ARG A 14 2.47 -3.11 7.99
C ARG A 14 2.83 -3.30 6.53
N TRP A 15 3.22 -2.24 5.85
CA TRP A 15 3.73 -2.30 4.49
C TRP A 15 4.97 -3.20 4.42
N VAL A 16 5.91 -3.04 5.35
CA VAL A 16 7.13 -3.88 5.44
C VAL A 16 6.78 -5.36 5.61
N VAL A 17 5.79 -5.68 6.45
CA VAL A 17 5.36 -7.08 6.65
C VAL A 17 4.79 -7.65 5.35
N LEU A 18 3.87 -6.92 4.70
CA LEU A 18 3.22 -7.39 3.47
C LEU A 18 4.20 -7.52 2.30
N ILE A 19 5.10 -6.56 2.11
CA ILE A 19 6.08 -6.64 1.00
C ILE A 19 7.07 -7.79 1.21
N ASN A 20 7.47 -8.06 2.45
CA ASN A 20 8.31 -9.21 2.77
C ASN A 20 7.61 -10.54 2.50
N GLU A 21 6.31 -10.63 2.76
CA GLU A 21 5.51 -11.81 2.39
C GLU A 21 5.40 -11.96 0.87
N ILE A 22 5.09 -10.88 0.15
CA ILE A 22 5.01 -10.84 -1.32
C ILE A 22 6.33 -11.30 -1.96
N ASN A 23 7.47 -10.88 -1.40
CA ASN A 23 8.79 -11.23 -1.91
C ASN A 23 9.15 -12.72 -1.77
N ARG A 24 8.32 -13.54 -1.11
CA ARG A 24 8.50 -15.00 -1.05
C ARG A 24 7.93 -15.74 -2.25
N TYR A 25 7.19 -15.03 -3.11
CA TYR A 25 6.50 -15.61 -4.26
C TYR A 25 7.11 -15.09 -5.56
N GLU A 26 7.11 -15.94 -6.58
CA GLU A 26 7.44 -15.53 -7.93
C GLU A 26 6.36 -14.60 -8.50
N PRO A 27 6.70 -13.67 -9.41
CA PRO A 27 5.72 -12.78 -10.02
C PRO A 27 4.57 -13.56 -10.67
N GLY A 28 3.33 -13.26 -10.24
CA GLY A 28 2.12 -13.90 -10.75
C GLY A 28 1.67 -15.14 -9.98
N GLU A 29 2.47 -15.64 -9.04
CA GLU A 29 2.15 -16.81 -8.20
C GLU A 29 1.71 -16.44 -6.78
N TYR A 30 1.12 -15.26 -6.64
CA TYR A 30 0.69 -14.75 -5.34
C TYR A 30 -0.56 -15.50 -4.83
N PRO A 31 -0.57 -15.97 -3.57
CA PRO A 31 -1.75 -16.60 -2.99
C PRO A 31 -2.92 -15.61 -2.92
N LEU A 32 -4.13 -16.09 -3.22
CA LEU A 32 -5.35 -15.27 -3.13
C LEU A 32 -5.55 -14.56 -1.77
N PRO A 33 -5.25 -15.19 -0.61
CA PRO A 33 -5.31 -14.51 0.68
C PRO A 33 -4.38 -13.29 0.75
N LEU A 34 -3.16 -13.40 0.20
CA LEU A 34 -2.20 -12.30 0.17
C LEU A 34 -2.68 -11.14 -0.71
N CYS A 35 -3.24 -11.43 -1.88
CA CYS A 35 -3.85 -10.41 -2.74
C CYS A 35 -5.01 -9.69 -2.04
N THR A 36 -5.82 -10.43 -1.28
CA THR A 36 -6.92 -9.87 -0.48
C THR A 36 -6.40 -8.96 0.63
N ASP A 37 -5.31 -9.36 1.29
CA ASP A 37 -4.66 -8.55 2.33
C ASP A 37 -4.09 -7.24 1.79
N VAL A 38 -3.50 -7.28 0.60
CA VAL A 38 -3.04 -6.08 -0.11
C VAL A 38 -4.21 -5.15 -0.44
N LEU A 39 -5.32 -5.66 -0.98
CA LEU A 39 -6.51 -4.86 -1.25
C LEU A 39 -7.09 -4.20 0.00
N ARG A 40 -7.11 -4.94 1.12
CA ARG A 40 -7.53 -4.42 2.42
C ARG A 40 -6.58 -3.32 2.91
N PHE A 41 -5.28 -3.51 2.75
CA PHE A 41 -4.27 -2.52 3.12
C PHE A 41 -4.37 -1.23 2.29
N ILE A 42 -4.61 -1.32 0.97
CA ILE A 42 -4.84 -0.17 0.10
C ILE A 42 -6.04 0.66 0.60
N ARG A 43 -7.17 0.00 0.90
CA ARG A 43 -8.38 0.66 1.43
C ARG A 43 -8.16 1.32 2.79
N GLU A 44 -7.36 0.70 3.64
CA GLU A 44 -7.01 1.27 4.94
C GLU A 44 -6.12 2.51 4.78
N THR A 45 -5.13 2.43 3.89
CA THR A 45 -4.25 3.57 3.59
C THR A 45 -5.04 4.77 3.10
N GLU A 46 -5.97 4.56 2.15
CA GLU A 46 -6.87 5.60 1.65
C GLU A 46 -7.64 6.30 2.78
N ARG A 47 -8.19 5.53 3.72
CA ARG A 47 -8.97 6.06 4.86
C ARG A 47 -8.12 6.80 5.88
N VAL A 48 -6.89 6.37 6.10
CA VAL A 48 -5.99 6.94 7.10
C VAL A 48 -5.29 8.19 6.58
N VAL A 49 -4.82 8.15 5.34
CA VAL A 49 -4.04 9.22 4.73
C VAL A 49 -4.92 10.35 4.20
N ILE A 50 -6.14 10.03 3.76
CA ILE A 50 -7.04 10.98 3.07
C ILE A 50 -6.26 11.67 1.94
N PRO A 51 -5.99 10.92 0.85
CA PRO A 51 -5.08 11.38 -0.20
C PRO A 51 -5.60 12.65 -0.89
N ASP A 52 -4.67 13.49 -1.33
CA ASP A 52 -4.97 14.58 -2.26
C ASP A 52 -5.25 14.02 -3.69
N PRO A 53 -5.69 14.83 -4.66
CA PRO A 53 -6.01 14.31 -6.00
C PRO A 53 -4.86 13.55 -6.70
N PHE A 54 -3.60 13.94 -6.50
CA PHE A 54 -2.46 13.25 -7.10
C PHE A 54 -2.19 11.92 -6.39
N GLU A 55 -2.26 11.90 -5.05
CA GLU A 55 -2.14 10.68 -4.27
C GLU A 55 -3.32 9.73 -4.51
N GLN A 56 -4.51 10.25 -4.79
CA GLN A 56 -5.71 9.47 -5.07
C GLN A 56 -5.55 8.66 -6.37
N ASP A 57 -4.89 9.21 -7.38
CA ASP A 57 -4.53 8.49 -8.61
C ASP A 57 -3.56 7.34 -8.33
N LEU A 58 -2.60 7.52 -7.39
CA LEU A 58 -1.70 6.45 -6.96
C LEU A 58 -2.45 5.34 -6.23
N ILE A 59 -3.39 5.68 -5.34
CA ILE A 59 -4.25 4.73 -4.63
C ILE A 59 -5.15 3.97 -5.61
N TYR A 60 -5.74 4.65 -6.59
CA TYR A 60 -6.57 4.03 -7.63
C TYR A 60 -5.76 3.07 -8.50
N THR A 61 -4.56 3.49 -8.91
CA THR A 61 -3.63 2.66 -9.68
C THR A 61 -3.23 1.42 -8.88
N ALA A 62 -2.88 1.58 -7.60
CA ALA A 62 -2.54 0.46 -6.72
C ALA A 62 -3.69 -0.54 -6.60
N ARG A 63 -4.93 -0.05 -6.44
CA ARG A 63 -6.12 -0.91 -6.39
C ARG A 63 -6.27 -1.73 -7.68
N THR A 64 -6.21 -1.07 -8.83
CA THR A 64 -6.31 -1.73 -10.13
C THR A 64 -5.26 -2.84 -10.26
N LEU A 65 -4.00 -2.53 -9.94
CA LEU A 65 -2.90 -3.49 -10.01
C LEU A 65 -3.14 -4.71 -9.12
N ALA A 66 -3.56 -4.50 -7.86
CA ALA A 66 -3.84 -5.58 -6.94
C ALA A 66 -5.03 -6.46 -7.40
N GLU A 67 -6.07 -5.85 -7.98
CA GLU A 67 -7.21 -6.57 -8.55
C GLU A 67 -6.82 -7.37 -9.81
N THR A 68 -5.88 -6.89 -10.60
CA THR A 68 -5.36 -7.58 -11.79
C THR A 68 -4.25 -8.60 -11.50
N GLY A 69 -3.89 -8.82 -10.23
CA GLY A 69 -2.91 -9.82 -9.83
C GLY A 69 -1.47 -9.35 -9.78
N ASP A 70 -1.22 -8.05 -9.72
CA ASP A 70 0.10 -7.46 -9.47
C ASP A 70 0.16 -6.72 -8.10
N PRO A 71 0.05 -7.47 -6.98
CA PRO A 71 0.12 -6.90 -5.64
C PRO A 71 1.48 -6.27 -5.34
N LYS A 72 2.56 -6.69 -6.00
CA LYS A 72 3.90 -6.15 -5.75
C LYS A 72 4.01 -4.72 -6.26
N VAL A 73 3.61 -4.46 -7.50
CA VAL A 73 3.59 -3.10 -8.04
C VAL A 73 2.53 -2.24 -7.33
N ALA A 74 1.40 -2.82 -6.96
CA ALA A 74 0.40 -2.14 -6.13
C ALA A 74 1.00 -1.63 -4.81
N MET A 75 1.80 -2.46 -4.13
CA MET A 75 2.43 -2.09 -2.86
C MET A 75 3.47 -0.98 -3.02
N PHE A 76 4.22 -0.93 -4.14
CA PHE A 76 5.11 0.20 -4.42
C PHE A 76 4.34 1.52 -4.54
N LYS A 77 3.21 1.52 -5.26
CA LYS A 77 2.36 2.72 -5.43
C LYS A 77 1.78 3.22 -4.12
N VAL A 78 1.38 2.31 -3.22
CA VAL A 78 0.90 2.70 -1.89
C VAL A 78 2.02 3.22 -1.00
N HIS A 79 3.24 2.69 -1.14
CA HIS A 79 4.40 3.18 -0.39
C HIS A 79 4.76 4.62 -0.74
N GLU A 80 4.66 5.01 -2.02
CA GLU A 80 4.89 6.39 -2.46
C GLU A 80 4.01 7.37 -1.66
N VAL A 81 2.73 7.03 -1.46
CA VAL A 81 1.78 7.82 -0.67
C VAL A 81 2.16 7.85 0.81
N ILE A 82 2.43 6.68 1.41
CA ILE A 82 2.79 6.60 2.84
C ILE A 82 4.09 7.36 3.13
N ASN A 83 5.10 7.17 2.29
CA ASN A 83 6.41 7.79 2.44
C ASN A 83 6.33 9.31 2.29
N GLY A 84 5.54 9.82 1.33
CA GLY A 84 5.27 11.25 1.20
C GLY A 84 4.70 11.87 2.48
N ARG A 85 3.83 11.15 3.20
CA ARG A 85 3.28 11.60 4.50
C ARG A 85 4.26 11.52 5.66
N LEU A 86 5.25 10.63 5.59
CA LEU A 86 6.31 10.51 6.57
C LEU A 86 7.45 11.53 6.36
N GLY A 87 7.38 12.34 5.30
CA GLY A 87 8.43 13.28 4.93
C GLY A 87 9.57 12.62 4.17
N GLY A 88 9.32 11.44 3.59
CA GLY A 88 10.18 10.85 2.58
C GLY A 88 10.28 11.79 1.38
N ARG A 89 11.52 12.13 1.03
CA ARG A 89 11.84 12.93 -0.15
C ARG A 89 11.61 12.15 -1.43
#